data_AF-S2J4C2-F1
#
_entry.id   AF-S2J4C2-F1
#
_cell.length_a   1.000
_cell.length_b   1.000
_cell.length_c   1.000
_cell.angle_alpha   90.00
_cell.angle_beta   90.00
_cell.angle_gamma   90.00
#
_symmetry.space_group_name_H-M   'P 1'
#
loop_
_entity.id
_entity.type
_entity.pdbx_description
1 polymer ?
#
loop_
_entity_poly.entity_id
_entity_poly.type
_entity_poly.pdbx_seq_one_letter_code
_entity_poly.pdbx_strand_id
1 'polypeptide(L)'
;MAKIVFEEDAEIVVPESTKKQQDDDIFDQSSSDDEAPEAISTSRAKESIRSKAQAEKEAADKLAAAEKEKRRQKEQFLKDQKEGSKRQLKELERKAKKEKLEKQYKEKMERRKLKEQQKAENDDDEEDEEADEGAELLPNDLLQQALLEEQEEEANKRKHVTTEEFERMLAEQEAEEKERAKKRKVTKDGRSVGEYTVKVLNNRPKLQKPNKSILNMRKLHLNRHSVPRKEAVVNISSGRDGAALVFRRK
;
A
#
# COMPACT_ATOMS: atom_id res chain seq x y z
N MET A 1 30.43 -37.68 -7.67
CA MET A 1 30.14 -36.22 -7.59
C MET A 1 31.26 -35.57 -6.81
N ALA A 2 32.14 -34.82 -7.48
CA ALA A 2 33.26 -34.14 -6.84
C ALA A 2 32.76 -32.83 -6.20
N LYS A 3 33.06 -32.63 -4.91
CA LYS A 3 32.77 -31.39 -4.18
C LYS A 3 33.87 -30.38 -4.50
N ILE A 4 33.51 -29.27 -5.13
CA ILE A 4 34.37 -28.10 -5.26
C ILE A 4 34.17 -27.28 -3.99
N VAL A 5 35.23 -27.12 -3.20
CA VAL A 5 35.29 -26.20 -2.05
C VAL A 5 36.02 -24.96 -2.55
N PHE A 6 35.37 -23.80 -2.45
CA PHE A 6 36.01 -22.51 -2.74
C PHE A 6 36.63 -21.98 -1.45
N GLU A 7 37.94 -21.76 -1.46
CA GLU A 7 38.66 -21.01 -0.43
C GLU A 7 38.50 -19.51 -0.73
N GLU A 8 37.73 -18.84 0.12
CA GLU A 8 37.63 -17.38 0.19
C GLU A 8 38.85 -16.88 0.98
N ASP A 9 39.87 -16.32 0.32
CA ASP A 9 40.79 -15.28 0.85
C ASP A 9 42.04 -15.11 -0.06
N ALA A 10 41.83 -14.70 -1.31
CA ALA A 10 42.91 -14.20 -2.16
C ALA A 10 42.83 -12.66 -2.24
N GLU A 11 43.62 -11.99 -1.41
CA GLU A 11 43.85 -10.55 -1.45
C GLU A 11 44.35 -10.11 -2.84
N ILE A 12 43.58 -9.25 -3.50
CA ILE A 12 43.96 -8.66 -4.79
C ILE A 12 44.87 -7.46 -4.51
N VAL A 13 46.18 -7.66 -4.65
CA VAL A 13 47.17 -6.58 -4.67
C VAL A 13 47.11 -5.88 -6.04
N VAL A 14 46.64 -4.62 -6.05
CA VAL A 14 46.64 -3.76 -7.25
C VAL A 14 47.97 -3.00 -7.29
N PRO A 15 48.86 -3.20 -8.29
CA PRO A 15 50.04 -2.37 -8.44
C PRO A 15 49.68 -1.01 -9.09
N GLU A 16 50.07 0.07 -8.42
CA GLU A 16 49.98 1.46 -8.90
C GLU A 16 50.81 1.66 -10.18
N SER A 17 50.20 2.26 -11.22
CA SER A 17 50.89 2.59 -12.47
C SER A 17 51.48 4.01 -12.43
N THR A 18 52.81 4.07 -12.56
CA THR A 18 53.64 5.28 -12.69
C THR A 18 53.33 6.09 -13.97
N LYS A 19 53.17 7.40 -13.81
CA LYS A 19 53.11 8.41 -14.88
C LYS A 19 54.42 8.46 -15.68
N LYS A 20 54.34 8.52 -17.01
CA LYS A 20 55.41 9.06 -17.87
C LYS A 20 54.85 10.15 -18.78
N GLN A 21 55.42 11.35 -18.61
CA GLN A 21 55.34 12.47 -19.54
C GLN A 21 56.17 12.15 -20.79
N GLN A 22 55.73 12.64 -21.95
CA GLN A 22 56.62 13.03 -23.05
C GLN A 22 55.88 14.01 -23.96
N ASP A 23 56.31 15.27 -23.88
CA ASP A 23 56.15 16.30 -24.90
C ASP A 23 57.22 16.06 -25.99
N ASP A 24 56.88 16.33 -27.25
CA ASP A 24 57.80 16.73 -28.34
C ASP A 24 56.97 17.29 -29.52
N ASP A 25 56.75 18.61 -29.47
CA ASP A 25 57.00 19.65 -30.47
C ASP A 25 56.95 19.40 -32.01
N ILE A 26 56.15 20.28 -32.65
CA ILE A 26 56.53 21.24 -33.75
C ILE A 26 56.45 20.80 -35.24
N PHE A 27 55.45 21.41 -35.92
CA PHE A 27 55.33 21.86 -37.32
C PHE A 27 55.36 20.85 -38.49
N ASP A 28 54.22 20.72 -39.17
CA ASP A 28 54.18 20.85 -40.64
C ASP A 28 52.87 21.52 -41.09
N GLN A 29 53.01 22.69 -41.73
CA GLN A 29 51.94 23.33 -42.49
C GLN A 29 52.16 22.94 -43.96
N SER A 30 51.42 21.94 -44.44
CA SER A 30 51.25 21.75 -45.87
C SER A 30 49.85 21.25 -46.19
N SER A 31 49.13 22.02 -47.01
CA SER A 31 47.83 21.65 -47.56
C SER A 31 48.03 20.55 -48.61
N SER A 32 47.52 19.35 -48.35
CA SER A 32 47.34 18.31 -49.37
C SER A 32 46.14 17.45 -49.01
N ASP A 33 45.05 17.60 -49.76
CA ASP A 33 43.75 16.93 -49.57
C ASP A 33 43.76 15.48 -50.13
N ASP A 34 44.94 14.85 -50.19
CA ASP A 34 45.14 13.49 -50.73
C ASP A 34 46.16 12.69 -49.89
N GLU A 35 46.09 12.86 -48.57
CA GLU A 35 46.89 12.10 -47.63
C GLU A 35 46.28 10.71 -47.44
N ALA A 36 46.88 9.71 -48.10
CA ALA A 36 46.62 8.30 -47.82
C ALA A 36 46.69 8.07 -46.30
N PRO A 37 45.80 7.24 -45.71
CA PRO A 37 45.73 7.10 -44.26
C PRO A 37 47.12 6.79 -43.71
N GLU A 38 47.64 7.68 -42.86
CA GLU A 38 48.89 7.46 -42.15
C GLU A 38 48.85 6.05 -41.56
N ALA A 39 49.91 5.26 -41.76
CA ALA A 39 49.96 3.90 -41.27
C ALA A 39 49.89 3.89 -39.73
N ILE A 40 48.67 3.86 -39.18
CA ILE A 40 48.43 3.80 -37.75
C ILE A 40 49.07 2.50 -37.27
N SER A 41 50.13 2.63 -36.48
CA SER A 41 50.82 1.48 -35.91
C SER A 41 49.81 0.56 -35.24
N THR A 42 49.94 -0.75 -35.49
CA THR A 42 49.00 -1.76 -34.99
C THR A 42 48.80 -1.70 -33.46
N SER A 43 49.75 -1.11 -32.72
CA SER A 43 49.62 -0.80 -31.30
C SER A 43 48.59 0.31 -31.02
N ARG A 44 48.68 1.46 -31.69
CA ARG A 44 47.70 2.56 -31.57
C ARG A 44 46.30 2.13 -32.00
N ALA A 45 46.20 1.30 -33.03
CA ALA A 45 44.92 0.71 -33.46
C ALA A 45 44.31 -0.15 -32.34
N LYS A 46 45.11 -1.02 -31.69
CA LYS A 46 44.63 -1.85 -30.56
C LYS A 46 44.22 -1.01 -29.34
N GLU A 47 44.96 0.05 -29.02
CA GLU A 47 44.64 0.94 -27.91
C GLU A 47 43.33 1.71 -28.16
N SER A 48 43.14 2.24 -29.37
CA SER A 48 41.90 2.93 -29.74
C SER A 48 40.66 2.01 -29.71
N ILE A 49 40.82 0.74 -30.08
CA ILE A 49 39.73 -0.26 -29.97
C ILE A 49 39.41 -0.54 -28.50
N ARG A 50 40.44 -0.69 -27.64
CA ARG A 50 40.24 -0.91 -26.21
C ARG A 50 39.59 0.30 -25.52
N SER A 51 40.01 1.52 -25.85
CA SER A 51 39.42 2.73 -25.27
C SER A 51 37.98 2.93 -25.71
N LYS A 52 37.65 2.66 -26.99
CA LYS A 52 36.26 2.66 -27.48
C LYS A 52 35.41 1.61 -26.75
N ALA A 53 35.92 0.39 -26.60
CA ALA A 53 35.20 -0.67 -25.87
C ALA A 53 35.00 -0.33 -24.37
N GLN A 54 35.95 0.36 -23.74
CA GLN A 54 35.79 0.86 -22.37
C GLN A 54 34.74 1.99 -22.30
N ALA A 55 34.81 2.96 -23.21
CA ALA A 55 33.85 4.06 -23.29
C ALA A 55 32.41 3.56 -23.55
N GLU A 56 32.23 2.54 -24.39
CA GLU A 56 30.94 1.90 -24.62
C GLU A 56 30.39 1.22 -23.36
N LYS A 57 31.24 0.50 -22.61
CA LYS A 57 30.85 -0.12 -21.33
C LYS A 57 30.45 0.94 -20.30
N GLU A 58 31.25 1.98 -20.14
CA GLU A 58 30.93 3.08 -19.23
C GLU A 58 29.64 3.81 -19.61
N ALA A 59 29.40 4.01 -20.91
CA ALA A 59 28.15 4.61 -21.39
C ALA A 59 26.94 3.70 -21.09
N ALA A 60 27.07 2.39 -21.29
CA ALA A 60 26.03 1.42 -20.96
C ALA A 60 25.74 1.40 -19.45
N ASP A 61 26.77 1.42 -18.61
CA ASP A 61 26.63 1.45 -17.15
C ASP A 61 25.96 2.75 -16.67
N LYS A 62 26.31 3.90 -17.27
CA LYS A 62 25.66 5.19 -16.99
C LYS A 62 24.18 5.17 -17.36
N LEU A 63 23.83 4.61 -18.52
CA LEU A 63 22.41 4.46 -18.93
C LEU A 63 21.64 3.53 -17.99
N ALA A 64 22.24 2.41 -17.59
CA ALA A 64 21.64 1.47 -16.64
C ALA A 64 21.45 2.09 -15.25
N ALA A 65 22.42 2.89 -14.78
CA ALA A 65 22.31 3.63 -13.52
C ALA A 65 21.19 4.68 -13.57
N ALA A 66 21.10 5.44 -14.66
CA ALA A 66 20.04 6.43 -14.87
C ALA A 66 18.64 5.79 -14.92
N GLU A 67 18.50 4.61 -15.54
CA GLU A 67 17.22 3.88 -15.55
C GLU A 67 16.83 3.39 -14.14
N LYS A 68 17.79 2.85 -13.38
CA LYS A 68 17.58 2.44 -11.98
C LYS A 68 17.16 3.63 -11.11
N GLU A 69 17.77 4.80 -11.30
CA GLU A 69 17.40 6.01 -10.57
C GLU A 69 15.98 6.47 -10.93
N LYS A 70 15.62 6.51 -12.22
CA LYS A 70 14.25 6.80 -12.67
C LYS A 70 13.23 5.83 -12.07
N ARG A 71 13.58 4.55 -11.94
CA ARG A 71 12.73 3.55 -11.28
C ARG A 71 12.55 3.86 -9.80
N ARG A 72 13.62 4.20 -9.07
CA ARG A 72 13.56 4.60 -7.66
C ARG A 72 12.68 5.83 -7.46
N GLN A 73 12.83 6.86 -8.30
CA GLN A 73 12.00 8.07 -8.24
C GLN A 73 10.51 7.76 -8.47
N LYS A 74 10.18 6.91 -9.45
CA LYS A 74 8.79 6.48 -9.69
C LYS A 74 8.20 5.71 -8.51
N GLU A 75 9.00 4.83 -7.90
CA GLU A 75 8.58 4.04 -6.74
C GLU A 75 8.36 4.90 -5.50
N GLN A 76 9.25 5.87 -5.24
CA GLN A 76 9.08 6.87 -4.19
C GLN A 76 7.81 7.70 -4.43
N PHE A 77 7.62 8.23 -5.64
CA PHE A 77 6.42 9.00 -5.98
C PHE A 77 5.13 8.19 -5.77
N LEU A 78 5.12 6.91 -6.16
CA LEU A 78 3.96 6.03 -5.94
C LEU A 78 3.73 5.76 -4.45
N LYS A 79 4.80 5.62 -3.66
CA LYS A 79 4.72 5.46 -2.21
C LYS A 79 4.15 6.71 -1.55
N ASP A 80 4.65 7.88 -1.91
CA ASP A 80 4.16 9.18 -1.41
C ASP A 80 2.68 9.40 -1.75
N GLN A 81 2.26 9.02 -2.96
CA GLN A 81 0.85 9.10 -3.36
C GLN A 81 -0.04 8.18 -2.50
N LYS A 82 0.39 6.94 -2.23
CA LYS A 82 -0.35 6.00 -1.37
C LYS A 82 -0.41 6.50 0.07
N GLU A 83 0.69 7.00 0.60
CA GLU A 83 0.74 7.57 1.94
C GLU A 83 -0.13 8.83 2.06
N GLY A 84 -0.09 9.72 1.07
CA GLY A 84 -0.93 10.91 1.00
C GLY A 84 -2.42 10.57 1.00
N SER A 85 -2.83 9.60 0.18
CA SER A 85 -4.23 9.12 0.16
C SER A 85 -4.66 8.52 1.50
N LYS A 86 -3.79 7.71 2.14
CA LYS A 86 -4.06 7.14 3.47
C LYS A 86 -4.18 8.22 4.54
N ARG A 87 -3.33 9.26 4.50
CA ARG A 87 -3.39 10.41 5.42
C ARG A 87 -4.69 11.19 5.26
N GLN A 88 -5.09 11.49 4.02
CA GLN A 88 -6.35 12.18 3.72
C GLN A 88 -7.57 11.39 4.21
N LEU A 89 -7.59 10.07 3.97
CA LEU A 89 -8.68 9.21 4.44
C LEU A 89 -8.79 9.23 5.97
N LYS A 90 -7.65 9.12 6.68
CA LYS A 90 -7.60 9.17 8.14
C LYS A 90 -8.04 10.52 8.69
N GLU A 91 -7.75 11.61 7.99
CA GLU A 91 -8.19 12.96 8.37
C GLU A 91 -9.70 13.12 8.19
N LEU A 92 -10.27 12.65 7.08
CA LEU A 92 -11.71 12.64 6.84
C LEU A 92 -12.45 11.80 7.89
N GLU A 93 -11.91 10.64 8.26
CA GLU A 93 -12.50 9.79 9.30
C GLU A 93 -12.48 10.50 10.67
N ARG A 94 -11.39 11.20 11.01
CA ARG A 94 -11.30 12.00 12.24
C ARG A 94 -12.32 13.15 12.24
N LYS A 95 -12.50 13.85 11.12
CA LYS A 95 -13.50 14.92 10.98
C LYS A 95 -14.91 14.36 11.14
N ALA A 96 -15.23 13.25 10.48
CA ALA A 96 -16.53 12.59 10.60
C ALA A 96 -16.82 12.10 12.04
N LYS A 97 -15.81 11.57 12.74
CA LYS A 97 -15.94 11.17 14.15
C LYS A 97 -16.20 12.38 15.06
N LYS A 98 -15.48 13.49 14.87
CA LYS A 98 -15.72 14.73 15.61
C LYS A 98 -17.13 15.28 15.39
N GLU A 99 -17.59 15.31 14.13
CA GLU A 99 -18.93 15.79 13.80
C GLU A 99 -20.03 14.92 14.43
N LYS A 100 -19.86 13.59 14.44
CA LYS A 100 -20.78 12.67 15.12
C LYS A 100 -20.83 12.92 16.62
N LEU A 101 -19.67 13.11 17.26
CA LEU A 101 -19.57 13.43 18.69
C LEU A 101 -20.26 14.76 19.01
N GLU A 102 -20.08 15.78 18.18
CA GLU A 102 -20.70 17.09 18.38
C GLU A 102 -22.24 17.01 18.24
N LYS A 103 -22.74 16.24 17.27
CA LYS A 103 -24.18 15.98 17.11
C LYS A 103 -24.77 15.26 18.32
N GLN A 104 -24.11 14.20 18.79
CA GLN A 104 -24.53 13.47 20.00
C GLN A 104 -24.53 14.37 21.24
N TYR A 105 -23.55 15.26 21.37
CA TYR A 105 -23.49 16.21 22.47
C TYR A 105 -24.66 17.22 22.42
N LYS A 106 -24.95 17.77 21.24
CA LYS A 106 -26.07 18.70 21.05
C LYS A 106 -27.41 18.03 21.36
N GLU A 107 -27.65 16.83 20.84
CA GLU A 107 -28.86 16.05 21.11
C GLU A 107 -29.03 15.75 22.60
N LYS A 108 -27.94 15.37 23.29
CA LYS A 108 -27.97 15.13 24.75
C LYS A 108 -28.29 16.40 25.54
N MET A 109 -27.79 17.56 25.12
CA MET A 109 -28.07 18.84 25.75
C MET A 109 -29.52 19.29 25.52
N GLU A 110 -30.06 19.11 24.31
CA GLU A 110 -31.47 19.39 24.02
C GLU A 110 -32.41 18.49 24.83
N ARG A 111 -32.11 17.18 24.92
CA ARG A 111 -32.88 16.25 25.75
C ARG A 111 -32.87 16.63 27.22
N ARG A 112 -31.73 17.13 27.74
CA ARG A 112 -31.65 17.63 29.13
C ARG A 112 -32.53 18.86 29.34
N LYS A 113 -32.48 19.84 28.43
CA LYS A 113 -33.33 21.04 28.49
C LYS A 113 -34.82 20.71 28.44
N LEU A 114 -35.21 19.77 27.57
CA LEU A 114 -36.62 19.36 27.46
C LEU A 114 -37.11 18.67 28.73
N LYS A 115 -36.26 17.86 29.37
CA LYS A 115 -36.57 17.20 30.64
C LYS A 115 -36.67 18.19 31.82
N GLU A 116 -35.89 19.26 31.78
CA GLU A 116 -35.92 20.34 32.77
C GLU A 116 -37.19 21.19 32.62
N GLN A 117 -37.59 21.50 31.38
CA GLN A 117 -38.87 22.17 31.09
C GLN A 117 -40.08 21.33 31.50
N GLN A 118 -40.08 20.02 31.20
CA GLN A 118 -41.16 19.12 31.62
C GLN A 118 -41.24 18.95 33.14
N LYS A 119 -40.12 19.02 33.86
CA LYS A 119 -40.14 19.04 35.33
C LYS A 119 -40.71 20.35 35.86
N ALA A 120 -40.33 21.49 35.28
CA ALA A 120 -40.85 22.79 35.68
C ALA A 120 -42.34 22.99 35.37
N GLU A 121 -42.89 22.33 34.33
CA GLU A 121 -44.33 22.35 34.00
C GLU A 121 -45.16 21.32 34.80
N ASN A 122 -44.55 20.30 35.39
CA ASN A 122 -45.24 19.29 36.20
C ASN A 122 -45.10 19.52 37.73
N ASP A 123 -44.35 20.53 38.18
CA ASP A 123 -44.17 20.88 39.61
C ASP A 123 -45.20 21.93 40.11
N ASP A 124 -46.26 22.22 39.34
CA ASP A 124 -47.31 23.19 39.71
C ASP A 124 -48.65 22.54 40.12
N ASP A 125 -48.70 21.21 40.26
CA ASP A 125 -49.84 20.45 40.81
C ASP A 125 -49.32 19.26 41.64
N GLU A 126 -48.97 19.48 42.92
CA GLU A 126 -49.16 18.55 44.05
C GLU A 126 -48.56 19.15 45.35
N GLU A 127 -49.38 19.93 46.04
CA GLU A 127 -49.34 20.09 47.50
C GLU A 127 -49.84 18.77 48.14
N ASP A 128 -49.15 18.29 49.18
CA ASP A 128 -49.45 17.12 50.04
C ASP A 128 -49.27 15.69 49.47
N GLU A 129 -48.24 14.97 49.92
CA GLU A 129 -48.42 13.83 50.86
C GLU A 129 -47.08 13.20 51.30
N GLU A 130 -47.08 12.75 52.56
CA GLU A 130 -45.97 12.16 53.30
C GLU A 130 -45.51 10.78 52.79
N ALA A 131 -44.30 10.41 53.22
CA ALA A 131 -43.81 9.05 53.46
C ALA A 131 -43.58 8.14 52.24
N ASP A 132 -42.30 7.94 51.90
CA ASP A 132 -41.85 6.71 51.24
C ASP A 132 -40.57 6.18 51.91
N GLU A 133 -40.70 5.76 53.17
CA GLU A 133 -39.76 4.86 53.85
C GLU A 133 -39.93 3.44 53.26
N GLY A 134 -39.53 3.27 51.99
CA GLY A 134 -39.86 2.04 51.26
C GLY A 134 -39.00 1.76 50.03
N ALA A 135 -37.85 2.43 49.87
CA ALA A 135 -36.91 2.06 48.81
C ALA A 135 -36.38 0.66 49.10
N GLU A 136 -36.97 -0.35 48.44
CA GLU A 136 -36.48 -1.72 48.33
C GLU A 136 -35.02 -1.68 47.86
N LEU A 137 -34.10 -1.63 48.83
CA LEU A 137 -32.67 -1.73 48.60
C LEU A 137 -32.43 -3.04 47.85
N LEU A 138 -32.00 -2.91 46.59
CA LEU A 138 -31.57 -4.05 45.78
C LEU A 138 -30.63 -4.93 46.62
N PRO A 139 -30.75 -6.27 46.55
CA PRO A 139 -29.87 -7.18 47.26
C PRO A 139 -28.40 -6.75 47.07
N ASN A 140 -27.64 -6.67 48.16
CA ASN A 140 -26.26 -6.18 48.14
C ASN A 140 -25.37 -6.90 47.11
N ASP A 141 -25.72 -8.14 46.75
CA ASP A 141 -25.05 -8.93 45.69
C ASP A 141 -25.20 -8.32 44.28
N LEU A 142 -26.36 -7.74 43.95
CA LEU A 142 -26.61 -7.07 42.67
C LEU A 142 -25.92 -5.70 42.60
N LEU A 143 -25.85 -4.99 43.74
CA LEU A 143 -25.10 -3.75 43.87
C LEU A 143 -23.59 -3.99 43.70
N GLN A 144 -23.05 -5.07 44.28
CA GLN A 144 -21.66 -5.45 44.07
C GLN A 144 -21.36 -5.85 42.62
N GLN A 145 -22.28 -6.54 41.95
CA GLN A 145 -22.14 -6.87 40.53
C GLN A 145 -22.12 -5.62 39.64
N ALA A 146 -23.02 -4.66 39.88
CA ALA A 146 -23.06 -3.41 39.13
C ALA A 146 -21.78 -2.57 39.34
N LEU A 147 -21.24 -2.53 40.57
CA LEU A 147 -19.98 -1.84 40.86
C LEU A 147 -18.76 -2.50 40.20
N LEU A 148 -18.74 -3.84 40.12
CA LEU A 148 -17.69 -4.58 39.43
C LEU A 148 -17.75 -4.36 37.91
N GLU A 149 -18.96 -4.42 37.32
CA GLU A 149 -19.17 -4.18 35.89
C GLU A 149 -18.82 -2.73 35.50
N GLU A 150 -19.18 -1.74 36.34
CA GLU A 150 -18.82 -0.33 36.12
C GLU A 150 -17.29 -0.11 36.22
N GLN A 151 -16.61 -0.77 37.16
CA GLN A 151 -15.14 -0.72 37.27
C GLN A 151 -14.42 -1.38 36.08
N GLU A 152 -14.92 -2.50 35.56
CA GLU A 152 -14.37 -3.14 34.36
C GLU A 152 -14.59 -2.29 33.11
N GLU A 153 -15.75 -1.66 33.00
CA GLU A 153 -16.05 -0.72 31.92
C GLU A 153 -15.19 0.55 32.01
N GLU A 154 -14.96 1.11 33.20
CA GLU A 154 -14.10 2.28 33.39
C GLU A 154 -12.62 1.96 33.16
N ALA A 155 -12.15 0.78 33.56
CA ALA A 155 -10.80 0.31 33.29
C ALA A 155 -10.53 0.13 31.77
N ASN A 156 -11.56 -0.21 30.99
CA ASN A 156 -11.49 -0.34 29.54
C ASN A 156 -11.71 0.98 28.78
N LYS A 157 -12.37 1.97 29.38
CA LYS A 157 -12.63 3.28 28.75
C LYS A 157 -11.40 4.20 28.72
N ARG A 158 -10.30 3.88 29.43
CA ARG A 158 -9.10 4.78 29.55
C ARG A 158 -7.73 4.13 29.43
N LYS A 159 -7.59 2.89 28.97
CA LYS A 159 -6.27 2.37 28.58
C LYS A 159 -6.01 2.69 27.12
N HIS A 160 -5.14 3.65 26.86
CA HIS A 160 -4.54 3.80 25.54
C HIS A 160 -3.84 2.49 25.20
N VAL A 161 -4.35 1.78 24.18
CA VAL A 161 -3.69 0.59 23.62
C VAL A 161 -2.24 0.96 23.35
N THR A 162 -1.32 0.29 24.03
CA THR A 162 0.10 0.52 23.84
C THR A 162 0.50 0.10 22.42
N THR A 163 1.58 0.66 21.89
CA THR A 163 2.03 0.35 20.52
C THR A 163 2.28 -1.15 20.33
N GLU A 164 2.74 -1.84 21.38
CA GLU A 164 2.97 -3.28 21.38
C GLU A 164 1.66 -4.09 21.32
N GLU A 165 0.61 -3.66 22.03
CA GLU A 165 -0.72 -4.29 21.95
C GLU A 165 -1.38 -4.05 20.59
N PHE A 166 -1.15 -2.90 19.96
CA PHE A 166 -1.63 -2.62 18.62
C PHE A 166 -0.93 -3.48 17.55
N GLU A 167 0.38 -3.69 17.68
CA GLU A 167 1.14 -4.60 16.82
C GLU A 167 0.70 -6.06 17.00
N ARG A 168 0.41 -6.50 18.25
CA ARG A 168 -0.16 -7.83 18.50
C ARG A 168 -1.53 -8.01 17.85
N MET A 169 -2.42 -7.02 17.96
CA MET A 169 -3.73 -7.07 17.30
C MET A 169 -3.62 -7.13 15.77
N LEU A 170 -2.68 -6.40 15.18
CA LEU A 170 -2.44 -6.44 13.74
C LEU A 170 -1.85 -7.80 13.31
N ALA A 171 -0.90 -8.34 14.07
CA ALA A 171 -0.32 -9.64 13.79
C ALA A 171 -1.36 -10.77 13.91
N GLU A 172 -2.26 -10.68 14.89
CA GLU A 172 -3.36 -11.63 15.09
C GLU A 172 -4.39 -11.54 13.95
N GLN A 173 -4.78 -10.34 13.53
CA GLN A 173 -5.66 -10.16 12.37
C GLN A 173 -5.02 -10.65 11.06
N GLU A 174 -3.73 -10.41 10.85
CA GLU A 174 -3.02 -10.88 9.66
C GLU A 174 -2.89 -12.42 9.66
N ALA A 175 -2.66 -13.02 10.83
CA ALA A 175 -2.66 -14.47 10.99
C ALA A 175 -4.04 -15.07 10.71
N GLU A 176 -5.10 -14.46 11.24
CA GLU A 176 -6.47 -14.91 11.01
C GLU A 176 -6.89 -14.77 9.54
N GLU A 177 -6.52 -13.66 8.87
CA GLU A 177 -6.76 -13.50 7.44
C GLU A 177 -5.99 -14.52 6.60
N LYS A 178 -4.73 -14.81 6.95
CA LYS A 178 -3.92 -15.85 6.29
C LYS A 178 -4.56 -17.23 6.48
N GLU A 179 -5.07 -17.55 7.66
CA GLU A 179 -5.80 -18.80 7.89
C GLU A 179 -7.11 -18.88 7.12
N ARG A 180 -7.92 -17.82 7.14
CA ARG A 180 -9.16 -17.73 6.36
C ARG A 180 -8.88 -17.85 4.86
N ALA A 181 -7.79 -17.27 4.38
CA ALA A 181 -7.35 -17.39 2.99
C ALA A 181 -6.92 -18.82 2.64
N LYS A 182 -6.18 -19.51 3.52
CA LYS A 182 -5.83 -20.93 3.35
C LYS A 182 -7.09 -21.81 3.28
N LYS A 183 -8.03 -21.62 4.22
CA LYS A 183 -9.32 -22.36 4.25
C LYS A 183 -10.15 -22.12 2.97
N ARG A 184 -10.20 -20.89 2.46
CA ARG A 184 -10.88 -20.55 1.19
C ARG A 184 -10.23 -21.15 -0.06
N LYS A 185 -8.90 -21.33 -0.08
CA LYS A 185 -8.19 -21.97 -1.20
C LYS A 185 -8.51 -23.48 -1.27
N VAL A 186 -8.49 -24.16 -0.13
CA VAL A 186 -8.78 -25.61 -0.03
C VAL A 186 -10.22 -25.93 -0.47
N THR A 187 -11.20 -25.08 -0.13
CA THR A 187 -12.60 -25.32 -0.54
C THR A 187 -12.85 -25.10 -2.03
N LYS A 188 -12.06 -24.25 -2.69
CA LYS A 188 -12.20 -23.96 -4.13
C LYS A 188 -11.57 -25.05 -5.00
N ASP A 189 -10.41 -25.54 -4.59
CA ASP A 189 -9.62 -26.48 -5.39
C ASP A 189 -9.91 -27.96 -5.04
N GLY A 190 -10.67 -28.21 -3.97
CA GLY A 190 -11.00 -29.55 -3.48
C GLY A 190 -9.97 -30.03 -2.46
N ARG A 191 -10.32 -31.08 -1.71
CA ARG A 191 -9.41 -31.69 -0.74
C ARG A 191 -8.49 -32.66 -1.48
N SER A 192 -7.19 -32.44 -1.45
CA SER A 192 -6.22 -33.42 -1.93
C SER A 192 -6.09 -34.58 -0.94
N VAL A 193 -6.07 -35.81 -1.44
CA VAL A 193 -5.88 -37.04 -0.69
C VAL A 193 -4.87 -37.87 -1.49
N GLY A 194 -3.59 -37.78 -1.12
CA GLY A 194 -2.49 -38.39 -1.88
C GLY A 194 -2.39 -37.80 -3.29
N GLU A 195 -2.43 -38.66 -4.30
CA GLU A 195 -2.38 -38.31 -5.72
C GLU A 195 -3.71 -37.77 -6.27
N TYR A 196 -4.82 -37.98 -5.54
CA TYR A 196 -6.16 -37.65 -6.00
C TYR A 196 -6.68 -36.35 -5.37
N THR A 197 -7.54 -35.62 -6.10
CA THR A 197 -8.25 -34.45 -5.57
C THR A 197 -9.74 -34.73 -5.49
N VAL A 198 -10.28 -34.75 -4.28
CA VAL A 198 -11.71 -34.98 -4.01
C VAL A 198 -12.45 -33.65 -4.08
N LYS A 199 -13.38 -33.54 -5.03
CA LYS A 199 -14.27 -32.39 -5.19
C LYS A 199 -15.72 -32.82 -4.96
N VAL A 200 -16.44 -32.09 -4.12
CA VAL A 200 -17.89 -32.29 -3.96
C VAL A 200 -18.59 -31.73 -5.19
N LEU A 201 -19.31 -32.59 -5.90
CA LEU A 201 -20.04 -32.23 -7.11
C LEU A 201 -21.28 -31.40 -6.74
N ASN A 202 -21.18 -30.08 -6.88
CA ASN A 202 -22.30 -29.17 -6.73
C ASN A 202 -23.05 -29.03 -8.07
N ASN A 203 -24.20 -29.70 -8.20
CA ASN A 203 -25.09 -29.69 -9.39
C ASN A 203 -25.95 -28.42 -9.54
N ARG A 204 -25.65 -27.34 -8.80
CA ARG A 204 -26.38 -26.08 -8.94
C ARG A 204 -26.07 -25.46 -10.31
N PRO A 205 -27.06 -24.91 -11.04
CA PRO A 205 -26.81 -24.22 -12.31
C PRO A 205 -25.85 -23.05 -12.06
N LYS A 206 -24.67 -23.10 -12.69
CA LYS A 206 -23.64 -22.06 -12.55
C LYS A 206 -23.85 -21.03 -13.64
N LEU A 207 -23.90 -19.76 -13.25
CA LEU A 207 -23.83 -18.65 -14.19
C LEU A 207 -22.52 -18.75 -15.00
N GLN A 208 -22.61 -18.66 -16.33
CA GLN A 208 -21.43 -18.68 -17.19
C GLN A 208 -20.54 -17.48 -16.83
N LYS A 209 -19.29 -17.77 -16.48
CA LYS A 209 -18.31 -16.72 -16.19
C LYS A 209 -17.77 -16.18 -17.51
N PRO A 210 -17.64 -14.86 -17.68
CA PRO A 210 -17.10 -14.31 -18.91
C PRO A 210 -15.61 -14.71 -19.07
N ASN A 211 -15.23 -14.99 -20.31
CA ASN A 211 -13.86 -15.34 -20.66
C ASN A 211 -12.93 -14.12 -20.51
N LYS A 212 -12.17 -14.10 -19.41
CA LYS A 212 -11.26 -12.99 -19.08
C LYS A 212 -10.22 -12.74 -20.17
N SER A 213 -9.74 -13.79 -20.84
CA SER A 213 -8.78 -13.66 -21.96
C SER A 213 -9.37 -12.80 -23.10
N ILE A 214 -10.60 -13.11 -23.52
CA ILE A 214 -11.29 -12.36 -24.59
C ILE A 214 -11.55 -10.91 -24.16
N LEU A 215 -11.98 -10.69 -22.92
CA LEU A 215 -12.18 -9.34 -22.39
C LEU A 215 -10.87 -8.55 -22.33
N ASN A 216 -9.78 -9.18 -21.91
CA ASN A 216 -8.46 -8.55 -21.84
C ASN A 216 -7.93 -8.23 -23.23
N MET A 217 -8.06 -9.13 -24.20
CA MET A 217 -7.70 -8.88 -25.59
C MET A 217 -8.49 -7.70 -26.15
N ARG A 218 -9.81 -7.65 -25.92
CA ARG A 218 -10.64 -6.52 -26.33
C ARG A 218 -10.20 -5.21 -25.68
N LYS A 219 -9.93 -5.22 -24.37
CA LYS A 219 -9.45 -4.03 -23.63
C LYS A 219 -8.09 -3.56 -24.16
N LEU A 220 -7.16 -4.48 -24.41
CA LEU A 220 -5.82 -4.17 -24.92
C LEU A 220 -5.87 -3.61 -26.34
N HIS A 221 -6.68 -4.20 -27.23
CA HIS A 221 -6.84 -3.70 -28.60
C HIS A 221 -7.55 -2.36 -28.66
N LEU A 222 -8.59 -2.16 -27.84
CA LEU A 222 -9.32 -0.90 -27.81
C LEU A 222 -8.43 0.20 -27.21
N ASN A 223 -7.77 -0.05 -26.09
CA ASN A 223 -7.01 0.96 -25.33
C ASN A 223 -5.50 0.95 -25.64
N ARG A 224 -5.12 0.69 -26.89
CA ARG A 224 -3.72 0.72 -27.32
C ARG A 224 -3.17 2.15 -27.38
N HIS A 225 -1.92 2.33 -26.94
CA HIS A 225 -1.24 3.64 -26.93
C HIS A 225 -0.96 4.21 -28.32
N SER A 226 -0.98 3.37 -29.36
CA SER A 226 -0.73 3.79 -30.75
C SER A 226 -1.87 4.65 -31.33
N VAL A 227 -3.04 4.68 -30.70
CA VAL A 227 -4.18 5.50 -31.14
C VAL A 227 -4.35 6.64 -30.14
N PRO A 228 -3.80 7.85 -30.42
CA PRO A 228 -3.98 9.00 -29.56
C PRO A 228 -5.46 9.40 -29.56
N ARG A 229 -6.13 9.24 -28.42
CA ARG A 229 -7.53 9.65 -28.25
C ARG A 229 -7.55 11.11 -27.82
N LYS A 230 -7.92 11.99 -28.76
CA LYS A 230 -7.82 13.45 -28.61
C LYS A 230 -8.68 14.04 -27.49
N GLU A 231 -9.71 13.32 -27.02
CA GLU A 231 -10.64 13.80 -25.99
C GLU A 231 -11.12 12.68 -25.04
N ALA A 232 -10.23 11.76 -24.68
CA ALA A 232 -10.55 10.85 -23.58
C ALA A 232 -10.37 11.62 -22.26
N VAL A 233 -11.37 12.43 -21.88
CA VAL A 233 -11.69 12.55 -20.45
C VAL A 233 -11.79 11.10 -20.00
N VAL A 234 -10.78 10.66 -19.26
CA VAL A 234 -10.75 9.33 -18.69
C VAL A 234 -11.94 9.35 -17.74
N ASN A 235 -13.10 8.94 -18.23
CA ASN A 235 -14.18 8.47 -17.41
C ASN A 235 -13.59 7.23 -16.75
N ILE A 236 -12.89 7.44 -15.64
CA ILE A 236 -12.36 6.39 -14.76
C ILE A 236 -13.51 5.45 -14.33
N SER A 237 -14.76 5.87 -14.54
CA SER A 237 -16.00 5.12 -14.41
C SER A 237 -16.30 4.10 -15.52
N SER A 238 -15.76 4.21 -16.74
CA SER A 238 -16.08 3.25 -17.83
C SER A 238 -15.11 2.06 -17.92
N GLY A 239 -13.91 2.18 -17.33
CA GLY A 239 -12.94 1.08 -17.21
C GLY A 239 -13.09 0.25 -15.94
N ARG A 240 -13.87 0.73 -14.96
CA ARG A 240 -14.14 0.04 -13.69
C ARG A 240 -15.37 -0.85 -13.87
N ASP A 241 -15.14 -2.13 -14.13
CA ASP A 241 -16.14 -3.17 -13.90
C ASP A 241 -16.49 -3.17 -12.40
N GLY A 242 -17.43 -2.33 -11.94
CA GLY A 242 -17.97 -2.46 -10.59
C GLY A 242 -18.48 -1.22 -9.82
N ALA A 243 -18.50 0.00 -10.36
CA ALA A 243 -19.13 1.09 -9.62
C ALA A 243 -19.77 2.13 -10.56
N ALA A 244 -21.03 1.90 -10.93
CA ALA A 244 -21.89 3.00 -11.29
C ALA A 244 -21.96 3.95 -10.07
N LEU A 245 -21.52 5.19 -10.23
CA LEU A 245 -21.86 6.27 -9.31
C LEU A 245 -23.39 6.36 -9.28
N VAL A 246 -23.99 5.78 -8.25
CA VAL A 246 -25.42 5.95 -7.96
C VAL A 246 -25.60 7.41 -7.59
N PHE A 247 -25.95 8.24 -8.58
CA PHE A 247 -26.47 9.57 -8.33
C PHE A 247 -27.80 9.40 -7.59
N ARG A 248 -27.77 9.56 -6.27
CA ARG A 248 -29.01 9.82 -5.51
C ARG A 248 -29.48 11.22 -5.89
N ARG A 249 -30.64 11.31 -6.54
CA ARG A 249 -31.35 12.59 -6.68
C ARG A 249 -31.69 13.09 -5.27
N LYS A 250 -31.42 14.36 -5.03
CA LYS A 250 -31.98 15.08 -3.87
C LYS A 250 -33.49 15.16 -4.02
#